data_AF-A0A196MCE8-F1
#
_entry.id   AF-A0A196MCE8-F1
#
_cell.length_a   1.000
_cell.length_b   1.000
_cell.length_c   1.000
_cell.angle_alpha   90.00
_cell.angle_beta   90.00
_cell.angle_gamma   90.00
#
_symmetry.space_group_name_H-M   'P 1'
#
loop_
_entity.id
_entity.type
_entity.pdbx_description
1 polymer ?
#
loop_
_entity_poly.entity_id
_entity_poly.type
_entity_poly.pdbx_seq_one_letter_code
_entity_poly.pdbx_strand_id
1 'polypeptide(L)'
;MMHRNNSGDDCEIVSPDRVRVTIQGILRAAQAQGWTDESLASASGVKASTIKGYRVEGKEPSLSKALSLAVVIGSSAINPLLALIGYAARPLEEADEACPMQMTAAAMAHLSTIASAAADGRIDHTEAPKVREAADQLIATILPVSSHGDAA
;
A
#
# COMPACT_ATOMS: atom_id res chain seq x y z
N MET A 1 -48.15 -7.15 3.95
CA MET A 1 -47.35 -6.92 2.73
C MET A 1 -45.92 -6.65 3.15
N MET A 2 -45.07 -7.67 3.15
CA MET A 2 -43.62 -7.51 3.32
C MET A 2 -43.07 -7.01 1.98
N HIS A 3 -42.69 -5.73 1.93
CA HIS A 3 -41.88 -5.21 0.84
C HIS A 3 -40.49 -5.86 0.98
N ARG A 4 -40.28 -6.99 0.29
CA ARG A 4 -38.93 -7.50 0.02
C ARG A 4 -38.31 -6.53 -0.97
N ASN A 5 -37.52 -5.57 -0.49
CA ASN A 5 -36.61 -4.82 -1.33
C ASN A 5 -35.47 -5.75 -1.74
N ASN A 6 -35.70 -6.45 -2.85
CA ASN A 6 -34.71 -7.19 -3.63
C ASN A 6 -33.96 -6.22 -4.57
N SER A 7 -33.51 -5.09 -4.04
CA SER A 7 -32.64 -4.15 -4.76
C SER A 7 -31.20 -4.62 -4.55
N GLY A 8 -30.75 -5.51 -5.44
CA GLY A 8 -29.34 -5.86 -5.55
C GLY A 8 -28.56 -4.68 -6.13
N ASP A 9 -28.24 -3.70 -5.28
CA ASP A 9 -27.49 -2.50 -5.67
C ASP A 9 -26.02 -2.52 -5.23
N ASP A 10 -25.59 -3.45 -4.38
CA ASP A 10 -24.22 -3.41 -3.84
C ASP A 10 -23.36 -4.55 -4.37
N CYS A 11 -23.02 -4.50 -5.66
CA CYS A 11 -21.80 -5.13 -6.16
C CYS A 11 -20.74 -4.07 -6.49
N GLU A 12 -20.75 -2.95 -5.76
CA GLU A 12 -19.63 -2.02 -5.78
C GLU A 12 -18.40 -2.72 -5.20
N ILE A 13 -17.34 -2.81 -6.00
CA ILE A 13 -16.06 -3.43 -5.63
C ILE A 13 -15.51 -2.80 -4.33
N VAL A 14 -15.83 -1.52 -4.09
CA VAL A 14 -15.59 -0.81 -2.82
C VAL A 14 -16.84 0.01 -2.45
N SER A 15 -17.54 -0.38 -1.38
CA SER A 15 -18.73 0.37 -0.93
C SER A 15 -18.38 1.57 -0.03
N PRO A 16 -19.19 2.64 -0.02
CA PRO A 16 -19.01 3.80 0.86
C PRO A 16 -18.94 3.46 2.35
N ASP A 17 -19.67 2.42 2.78
CA ASP A 17 -19.62 1.92 4.16
C ASP A 17 -18.23 1.37 4.52
N ARG A 18 -17.58 0.63 3.62
CA ARG A 18 -16.22 0.12 3.86
C ARG A 18 -15.20 1.25 3.95
N VAL A 19 -15.34 2.29 3.13
CA VAL A 19 -14.49 3.48 3.19
C VAL A 19 -14.65 4.19 4.54
N ARG A 20 -15.90 4.45 4.96
CA ARG A 20 -16.22 5.10 6.23
C ARG A 20 -15.63 4.35 7.43
N VAL A 21 -15.85 3.04 7.50
CA VAL A 21 -15.34 2.19 8.58
C VAL A 21 -13.80 2.19 8.60
N THR A 22 -13.17 2.10 7.44
CA THR A 22 -11.70 2.08 7.33
C THR A 22 -11.09 3.39 7.82
N ILE A 23 -11.60 4.53 7.35
CA ILE A 23 -11.14 5.86 7.79
C ILE A 23 -11.37 6.05 9.29
N GLN A 24 -12.51 5.61 9.80
CA GLN A 24 -12.82 5.71 11.21
C GLN A 24 -11.82 4.88 12.05
N GLY A 25 -11.47 3.67 11.59
CA GLY A 25 -10.45 2.83 12.20
C GLY A 25 -9.07 3.49 12.20
N ILE A 26 -8.65 4.04 11.06
CA ILE A 26 -7.38 4.78 10.92
C ILE A 26 -7.30 5.93 11.93
N LEU A 27 -8.34 6.77 12.00
CA LEU A 27 -8.33 7.94 12.89
C LEU A 27 -8.33 7.56 14.37
N ARG A 28 -8.99 6.46 14.75
CA ARG A 28 -8.93 5.92 16.12
C ARG A 28 -7.54 5.37 16.45
N ALA A 29 -6.91 4.67 15.51
CA ALA A 29 -5.54 4.17 15.68
C ALA A 29 -4.54 5.33 15.80
N ALA A 30 -4.67 6.37 14.97
CA ALA A 30 -3.86 7.57 15.06
C ALA A 30 -4.01 8.26 16.43
N GLN A 31 -5.23 8.33 16.96
CA GLN A 31 -5.47 8.88 18.30
C GLN A 31 -4.77 8.06 19.40
N ALA A 32 -4.79 6.73 19.29
CA ALA A 32 -4.06 5.84 20.21
C ALA A 32 -2.53 6.00 20.11
N GLN A 33 -2.02 6.47 18.96
CA GLN A 33 -0.61 6.79 18.72
C GLN A 33 -0.22 8.22 19.14
N GLY A 34 -1.14 8.96 19.77
CA GLY A 34 -0.87 10.30 20.32
C GLY A 34 -1.27 11.47 19.43
N TRP A 35 -1.87 11.23 18.26
CA TRP A 35 -2.44 12.30 17.45
C TRP A 35 -3.70 12.89 18.10
N THR A 36 -3.79 14.20 18.14
CA THR A 36 -5.02 14.94 18.47
C THR A 36 -5.71 15.41 17.20
N ASP A 37 -7.04 15.62 17.25
CA ASP A 37 -7.80 16.16 16.11
C ASP A 37 -7.22 17.53 15.68
N GLU A 38 -6.72 18.33 16.63
CA GLU A 38 -6.06 19.62 16.40
C GLU A 38 -4.70 19.47 15.71
N SER A 39 -3.86 18.53 16.16
CA SER A 39 -2.55 18.29 15.53
C SER A 39 -2.68 17.76 14.10
N LEU A 40 -3.64 16.86 13.86
CA LEU A 40 -3.96 16.39 12.50
C LEU A 40 -4.52 17.52 11.65
N ALA A 41 -5.34 18.40 12.22
CA ALA A 41 -5.86 19.55 11.48
C ALA A 41 -4.76 20.50 11.04
N SER A 42 -3.79 20.76 11.92
CA SER A 42 -2.63 21.61 11.59
C SER A 42 -1.76 21.00 10.50
N ALA A 43 -1.55 19.68 10.51
CA ALA A 43 -0.66 19.01 9.57
C ALA A 43 -1.33 18.69 8.22
N SER A 44 -2.61 18.33 8.22
CA SER A 44 -3.35 17.90 7.01
C SER A 44 -4.15 19.03 6.33
N GLY A 45 -4.36 20.16 7.02
CA GLY A 45 -5.25 21.23 6.57
C GLY A 45 -6.75 20.91 6.69
N VAL A 46 -7.13 19.73 7.19
CA VAL A 46 -8.53 19.35 7.40
C VAL A 46 -9.01 19.86 8.76
N LYS A 47 -10.13 20.61 8.82
CA LYS A 47 -10.65 21.17 10.08
C LYS A 47 -10.84 20.10 11.17
N ALA A 48 -10.43 20.36 12.40
CA ALA A 48 -10.55 19.42 13.53
C ALA A 48 -11.99 18.93 13.76
N SER A 49 -12.99 19.81 13.63
CA SER A 49 -14.41 19.43 13.72
C SER A 49 -14.84 18.43 12.64
N THR A 50 -14.24 18.52 11.46
CA THR A 50 -14.48 17.60 10.35
C THR A 50 -13.82 16.24 10.63
N ILE A 51 -12.58 16.24 11.13
CA ILE A 51 -11.86 15.02 11.56
C ILE A 51 -12.64 14.28 12.65
N LYS A 52 -13.13 15.01 13.66
CA LYS A 52 -14.01 14.44 14.70
C LYS A 52 -15.27 13.81 14.11
N GLY A 53 -15.90 14.47 13.12
CA GLY A 53 -17.06 13.92 12.39
C GLY A 53 -16.74 12.60 11.69
N TYR A 54 -15.56 12.46 11.09
CA TYR A 54 -15.11 11.19 10.49
C TYR A 54 -14.87 10.12 11.58
N ARG A 55 -14.19 10.49 12.66
CA ARG A 55 -13.78 9.56 13.73
C ARG A 55 -14.93 9.07 14.63
N VAL A 56 -15.90 9.94 14.92
CA VAL A 56 -16.99 9.65 15.86
C VAL A 56 -18.29 9.30 15.14
N GLU A 57 -18.69 10.14 14.19
CA GLU A 57 -19.99 10.02 13.52
C GLU A 57 -19.93 9.14 12.26
N GLY A 58 -18.73 8.74 11.82
CA GLY A 58 -18.54 7.91 10.63
C GLY A 58 -18.93 8.64 9.34
N LYS A 59 -18.82 9.97 9.31
CA LYS A 59 -19.06 10.76 8.09
C LYS A 59 -18.07 10.35 6.99
N GLU A 60 -18.54 10.35 5.76
CA GLU A 60 -17.69 10.03 4.62
C GLU A 60 -16.75 11.19 4.28
N PRO A 61 -15.43 10.96 4.22
CA PRO A 61 -14.51 11.95 3.71
C PRO A 61 -14.54 11.99 2.18
N SER A 62 -14.31 13.17 1.60
CA SER A 62 -13.91 13.24 0.20
C SER A 62 -12.54 12.59 0.02
N LEU A 63 -12.27 12.05 -1.17
CA LEU A 63 -10.97 11.44 -1.50
C LEU A 63 -9.79 12.37 -1.17
N SER A 64 -9.90 13.65 -1.52
CA SER A 64 -8.88 14.66 -1.21
C SER A 64 -8.56 14.73 0.28
N LYS A 65 -9.57 14.76 1.15
CA LYS A 65 -9.38 14.83 2.61
C LYS A 65 -8.84 13.51 3.18
N ALA A 66 -9.31 12.38 2.65
CA ALA A 66 -8.79 11.07 3.04
C ALA A 66 -7.30 10.96 2.74
N LEU A 67 -6.86 11.38 1.55
CA LEU A 67 -5.45 11.37 1.16
C LEU A 67 -4.61 12.39 1.96
N SER A 68 -5.11 13.61 2.20
CA SER A 68 -4.42 14.59 3.05
C SER A 68 -4.17 14.06 4.46
N LEU A 69 -5.15 13.36 5.05
CA LEU A 69 -4.98 12.72 6.36
C LEU A 69 -4.00 11.54 6.30
N ALA A 70 -4.10 10.72 5.26
CA ALA A 70 -3.27 9.52 5.12
C ALA A 70 -1.78 9.84 4.92
N VAL A 71 -1.45 10.89 4.15
CA VAL A 71 -0.06 11.33 3.96
C VAL A 71 0.57 11.79 5.29
N VAL A 72 -0.19 12.49 6.13
CA VAL A 72 0.28 12.97 7.44
C VAL A 72 0.47 11.83 8.43
N ILE A 73 -0.48 10.89 8.49
CA ILE A 73 -0.42 9.75 9.42
C ILE A 73 0.63 8.72 8.94
N GLY A 74 0.86 8.63 7.63
CA GLY A 74 1.86 7.77 7.02
C GLY A 74 1.30 6.41 6.58
N SER A 75 2.21 5.44 6.43
CA SER A 75 1.91 4.11 5.86
C SER A 75 0.82 3.34 6.62
N SER A 76 0.66 3.59 7.92
CA SER A 76 -0.39 3.01 8.76
C SER A 76 -1.81 3.47 8.37
N ALA A 77 -1.94 4.60 7.66
CA ALA A 77 -3.20 5.09 7.09
C ALA A 77 -3.34 4.80 5.59
N ILE A 78 -2.25 4.93 4.83
CA ILE A 78 -2.25 4.70 3.37
C ILE A 78 -2.58 3.24 3.05
N ASN A 79 -1.94 2.27 3.72
CA ASN A 79 -2.08 0.86 3.37
C ASN A 79 -3.48 0.29 3.62
N PRO A 80 -4.17 0.61 4.73
CA PRO A 80 -5.57 0.19 4.89
C PRO A 80 -6.51 0.78 3.82
N LEU A 81 -6.26 2.00 3.34
CA LEU A 81 -7.06 2.60 2.26
C LEU A 81 -6.82 1.90 0.93
N LEU A 82 -5.56 1.64 0.57
CA LEU A 82 -5.21 0.93 -0.66
C LEU A 82 -5.63 -0.55 -0.64
N ALA A 83 -5.65 -1.17 0.54
CA ALA A 83 -6.10 -2.54 0.70
C ALA A 83 -7.57 -2.74 0.28
N LEU A 84 -8.40 -1.68 0.32
CA LEU A 84 -9.78 -1.73 -0.18
C LEU A 84 -9.86 -2.07 -1.67
N ILE A 85 -8.84 -1.71 -2.44
CA ILE A 85 -8.73 -1.96 -3.88
C ILE A 85 -7.66 -3.01 -4.21
N GLY A 86 -7.12 -3.72 -3.22
CA GLY A 86 -6.12 -4.78 -3.41
C GLY A 86 -4.69 -4.28 -3.64
N TYR A 87 -4.38 -3.02 -3.32
CA TYR A 87 -3.05 -2.44 -3.44
C TYR A 87 -2.37 -2.26 -2.09
N ALA A 88 -1.05 -2.14 -2.10
CA ALA A 88 -0.24 -1.72 -0.94
C ALA A 88 0.81 -0.70 -1.40
N ALA A 89 1.06 0.31 -0.58
CA ALA A 89 2.11 1.30 -0.81
C ALA A 89 3.37 0.98 -0.01
N ARG A 90 4.50 1.38 -0.58
CA ARG A 90 5.78 1.53 0.14
C ARG A 90 6.22 2.99 0.02
N PRO A 91 6.83 3.57 1.07
CA PRO A 91 7.38 4.91 1.01
C PRO A 91 8.30 5.06 -0.20
N LEU A 92 8.15 6.17 -0.91
CA LEU A 92 9.16 6.68 -1.82
C LEU A 92 10.11 7.51 -0.94
N GLU A 93 10.86 6.87 -0.03
CA GLU A 93 11.98 7.61 0.57
C GLU A 93 12.93 8.00 -0.56
N GLU A 94 13.53 9.20 -0.42
CA GLU A 94 14.59 9.71 -1.29
C GLU A 94 15.46 8.54 -1.71
N ALA A 95 15.68 8.39 -3.02
CA ALA A 95 16.59 7.38 -3.51
C ALA A 95 17.87 7.47 -2.66
N ASP A 96 18.07 6.51 -1.74
CA ASP A 96 19.37 5.87 -1.63
C ASP A 96 19.72 5.64 -3.08
N GLU A 97 20.58 6.50 -3.64
CA GLU A 97 20.92 6.56 -5.05
C GLU A 97 20.86 5.13 -5.54
N ALA A 98 19.81 4.80 -6.28
CA ALA A 98 19.52 3.43 -6.63
C ALA A 98 20.65 3.05 -7.55
N CYS A 99 21.78 2.60 -6.99
CA CYS A 99 23.06 2.63 -7.68
C CYS A 99 22.94 1.49 -8.65
N PRO A 100 22.65 1.75 -9.95
CA PRO A 100 22.19 0.68 -10.83
C PRO A 100 23.29 -0.36 -10.97
N MET A 101 24.55 0.05 -10.79
CA MET A 101 25.73 -0.80 -10.70
C MET A 101 25.69 -1.77 -9.50
N GLN A 102 25.36 -1.31 -8.29
CA GLN A 102 25.25 -2.18 -7.12
C GLN A 102 24.01 -3.10 -7.21
N MET A 103 22.90 -2.60 -7.73
CA MET A 103 21.68 -3.38 -7.93
C MET A 103 21.88 -4.45 -9.01
N THR A 104 22.56 -4.12 -10.10
CA THR A 104 22.94 -5.08 -11.14
C THR A 104 23.89 -6.14 -10.58
N ALA A 105 24.86 -5.73 -9.74
CA ALA A 105 25.76 -6.66 -9.08
C ALA A 105 25.01 -7.61 -8.12
N ALA A 106 24.04 -7.11 -7.35
CA ALA A 106 23.19 -7.92 -6.47
C ALA A 106 22.28 -8.88 -7.27
N ALA A 107 21.73 -8.43 -8.40
CA ALA A 107 20.91 -9.25 -9.29
C ALA A 107 21.67 -10.47 -9.84
N MET A 108 22.99 -10.35 -10.06
CA MET A 108 23.81 -11.47 -10.55
C MET A 108 23.84 -12.67 -9.60
N ALA A 109 23.77 -12.45 -8.29
CA ALA A 109 23.74 -13.55 -7.31
C ALA A 109 22.47 -14.41 -7.46
N HIS A 110 21.32 -13.76 -7.69
CA HIS A 110 20.04 -14.43 -7.91
C HIS A 110 19.97 -15.11 -9.28
N LEU A 111 20.48 -14.45 -10.32
CA LEU A 111 20.62 -15.03 -11.65
C LEU A 111 21.54 -16.25 -11.67
N SER A 112 22.64 -16.22 -10.92
CA SER A 112 23.54 -17.37 -10.76
C SER A 112 22.85 -18.57 -10.11
N THR A 113 21.98 -18.34 -9.12
CA THR A 113 21.19 -19.39 -8.47
C THR A 113 20.22 -20.05 -9.46
N ILE A 114 19.51 -19.25 -10.24
CA ILE A 114 18.57 -19.72 -11.27
C ILE A 114 19.33 -20.47 -12.38
N ALA A 115 20.45 -19.92 -12.84
CA ALA A 115 21.28 -20.52 -13.88
C ALA A 115 21.86 -21.88 -13.45
N SER A 116 22.25 -22.01 -12.18
CA SER A 116 22.78 -23.26 -11.63
C SER A 116 21.71 -24.36 -11.59
N ALA A 117 20.49 -24.02 -11.16
CA ALA A 117 19.35 -24.94 -11.15
C ALA A 117 18.79 -25.24 -12.57
N ALA A 118 19.10 -24.41 -13.56
CA ALA A 118 18.71 -24.61 -14.96
C ALA A 118 19.83 -25.24 -15.81
N ALA A 119 21.00 -25.51 -15.25
CA ALA A 119 22.20 -25.89 -15.99
C ALA A 119 22.07 -27.24 -16.73
N ASP A 120 21.24 -28.15 -16.21
CA ASP A 120 20.95 -29.45 -16.82
C ASP A 120 19.69 -29.42 -17.72
N GLY A 121 19.11 -28.24 -17.92
CA GLY A 121 17.91 -28.03 -18.74
C GLY A 121 16.60 -28.29 -18.00
N ARG A 122 16.58 -28.54 -16.69
CA ARG A 122 15.35 -28.76 -15.93
C ARG A 122 15.49 -28.38 -14.46
N ILE A 123 14.57 -27.55 -13.98
CA ILE A 123 14.44 -27.26 -12.54
C ILE A 123 13.60 -28.36 -11.90
N ASP A 124 14.14 -29.05 -10.90
CA ASP A 124 13.42 -30.12 -10.20
C ASP A 124 12.60 -29.62 -9.00
N HIS A 125 11.82 -30.51 -8.39
CA HIS A 125 10.95 -30.18 -7.25
C HIS A 125 11.70 -29.80 -5.97
N THR A 126 12.97 -30.14 -5.85
CA THR A 126 13.84 -29.78 -4.72
C THR A 126 14.49 -28.41 -4.91
N GLU A 127 14.73 -28.01 -6.16
CA GLU A 127 15.30 -26.72 -6.55
C GLU A 127 14.24 -25.63 -6.73
N ALA A 128 13.00 -26.02 -7.09
CA ALA A 128 11.91 -25.09 -7.36
C ALA A 128 11.67 -24.02 -6.27
N PRO A 129 11.72 -24.34 -4.94
CA PRO A 129 11.59 -23.33 -3.90
C PRO A 129 12.71 -22.29 -3.94
N LYS A 130 13.96 -22.73 -4.15
CA LYS A 130 15.15 -21.86 -4.20
C LYS A 130 15.14 -20.98 -5.44
N VAL A 131 14.73 -21.54 -6.58
CA VAL A 131 14.55 -20.77 -7.83
C VAL A 131 13.47 -19.71 -7.63
N ARG A 132 12.34 -20.05 -7.01
CA ARG A 132 11.25 -19.10 -6.78
C ARG A 132 11.69 -17.95 -5.88
N GLU A 133 12.37 -18.25 -4.78
CA GLU A 133 12.93 -17.24 -3.89
C GLU A 133 13.95 -16.35 -4.62
N ALA A 134 14.86 -16.93 -5.41
CA ALA A 134 15.81 -16.17 -6.21
C ALA A 134 15.11 -15.29 -7.26
N ALA A 135 14.04 -15.77 -7.89
CA ALA A 135 13.26 -14.99 -8.85
C ALA A 135 12.53 -13.82 -8.18
N ASP A 136 11.92 -14.04 -7.01
CA ASP A 136 11.24 -13.00 -6.24
C ASP A 136 12.24 -11.89 -5.82
N GLN A 137 13.44 -12.29 -5.39
CA GLN A 137 14.52 -11.34 -5.04
C GLN A 137 15.10 -10.62 -6.26
N LEU A 138 15.23 -11.31 -7.40
CA LEU A 138 15.65 -10.72 -8.67
C LEU A 138 14.67 -9.63 -9.12
N ILE A 139 13.37 -9.93 -9.05
CA ILE A 139 12.29 -8.96 -9.36
C ILE A 139 12.38 -7.78 -8.39
N ALA A 140 12.48 -8.02 -7.09
CA ALA A 140 12.60 -6.95 -6.10
C ALA A 140 13.83 -6.05 -6.33
N THR A 141 14.94 -6.63 -6.81
CA THR A 141 16.20 -5.92 -7.09
C THR A 141 16.13 -5.08 -8.36
N ILE A 142 15.48 -5.57 -9.42
CA ILE A 142 15.46 -4.91 -10.74
C ILE A 142 14.24 -3.99 -10.91
N LEU A 143 13.14 -4.24 -10.20
CA LEU A 143 11.90 -3.46 -10.29
C LEU A 143 12.15 -1.95 -10.14
N PRO A 144 12.94 -1.47 -9.16
CA PRO A 144 13.22 -0.04 -9.02
C PRO A 144 13.93 0.56 -10.24
N VAL A 145 14.84 -0.18 -10.90
CA VAL A 145 15.52 0.27 -12.12
C VAL A 145 14.53 0.37 -13.30
N SER A 146 13.60 -0.58 -13.41
CA SER A 146 12.59 -0.57 -14.49
C SER A 146 11.54 0.54 -14.34
N SER A 147 11.29 0.99 -13.11
CA SER A 147 10.34 2.05 -12.77
C SER A 147 10.99 3.40 -12.51
N HIS A 148 12.31 3.54 -12.68
CA HIS A 148 12.97 4.84 -12.75
C HIS A 148 12.44 5.55 -14.00
N GLY A 149 11.45 6.42 -13.81
CA GLY A 149 11.19 7.46 -14.79
C GLY A 149 12.37 8.42 -14.78
N ASP A 150 12.96 8.67 -15.95
CA ASP A 150 13.88 9.79 -16.16
C ASP A 150 13.11 11.09 -15.91
N ALA A 151 13.04 11.52 -14.65
CA ALA A 151 12.57 12.84 -14.27
C ALA A 151 13.79 13.76 -14.18
N ALA A 152 14.24 14.21 -15.36
CA ALA A 152 15.00 15.45 -15.52
C ALA A 152 14.02 16.63 -15.69
#